data_AF-A0A0N5BFP9-F1
#
_entry.id   AF-A0A0N5BFP9-F1
#
_cell.length_a   1.000
_cell.length_b   1.000
_cell.length_c   1.000
_cell.angle_alpha   90.00
_cell.angle_beta   90.00
_cell.angle_gamma   90.00
#
_symmetry.space_group_name_H-M   'P 1'
#
loop_
_entity.id
_entity.type
_entity.pdbx_description
1 polymer ?
#
loop_
_entity_poly.entity_id
_entity_poly.type
_entity_poly.pdbx_seq_one_letter_code
_entity_poly.pdbx_strand_id
1 'polypeptide(L)' 'MKIIYLFLTFAILYINVVEGVEYPRYIIKEGRCGKDSCVSACGGDLEANCLDEWSYWIFWYKSKCACFIP' A
#
# COMPACT_ATOMS: atom_id res chain seq x y z
N MET A 1 -0.86 -29.52 29.89
CA MET A 1 0.31 -29.45 28.99
C MET A 1 -0.04 -29.24 27.52
N LYS A 2 -1.04 -29.91 26.93
CA LYS A 2 -1.44 -29.72 25.50
C LYS A 2 -1.93 -28.31 25.13
N ILE A 3 -2.58 -27.61 26.06
CA ILE A 3 -3.17 -26.29 25.81
C ILE A 3 -2.12 -25.19 25.60
N ILE A 4 -0.97 -25.28 26.29
CA ILE A 4 0.11 -24.29 26.18
C ILE A 4 0.74 -24.31 24.77
N TYR A 5 0.89 -25.50 24.18
CA TYR A 5 1.39 -25.65 22.82
C TYR A 5 0.45 -25.03 21.78
N LEU A 6 -0.87 -25.13 21.97
CA LEU A 6 -1.85 -24.52 21.08
C LEU A 6 -1.74 -23.00 21.05
N PHE A 7 -1.61 -22.35 22.21
CA PHE A 7 -1.44 -20.89 22.30
C PHE A 7 -0.13 -20.42 21.65
N LEU A 8 0.97 -21.16 21.85
CA LEU A 8 2.25 -20.87 21.21
C LEU A 8 2.17 -20.99 19.68
N THR A 9 1.54 -22.04 19.15
CA THR A 9 1.36 -22.20 17.70
C THR A 9 0.49 -21.09 17.10
N PHE A 10 -0.56 -20.66 17.82
CA PHE A 10 -1.42 -19.57 17.38
C PHE A 10 -0.68 -18.23 17.37
N ALA A 11 0.14 -17.97 18.40
CA ALA A 11 0.95 -16.76 18.47
C ALA A 11 1.99 -16.69 17.33
N ILE A 12 2.64 -17.82 17.02
CA ILE A 12 3.61 -17.90 15.91
C ILE A 12 2.91 -17.67 14.57
N LEU A 13 1.76 -18.31 14.33
CA LEU A 13 0.96 -18.10 13.12
C LEU A 13 0.50 -16.64 12.99
N TYR A 14 0.09 -16.01 14.10
CA TYR A 14 -0.34 -14.62 14.11
C TYR A 14 0.81 -13.65 13.78
N ILE A 15 2.00 -13.85 14.35
CA ILE A 15 3.17 -13.02 14.06
C ILE A 15 3.58 -13.14 12.58
N ASN A 16 3.65 -14.36 12.04
CA ASN A 16 4.00 -14.58 10.63
C ASN A 16 2.96 -13.98 9.65
N VAL A 17 1.68 -13.98 10.00
CA VAL A 17 0.63 -13.35 9.19
C VAL A 17 0.71 -11.82 9.24
N VAL A 18 1.01 -11.24 10.40
CA VAL A 18 1.10 -9.78 10.57
C VAL A 18 2.35 -9.20 9.91
N GLU A 19 3.49 -9.90 9.95
CA GLU A 19 4.72 -9.46 9.28
C GLU A 19 4.64 -9.56 7.74
N GLY A 20 3.72 -10.37 7.20
CA GLY A 20 3.49 -10.51 5.77
C GLY A 20 2.63 -9.40 5.13
N VAL A 21 2.12 -8.45 5.92
CA VAL A 21 1.37 -7.31 5.37
C VAL A 21 2.37 -6.25 4.94
N GLU A 22 2.86 -6.35 3.70
CA GLU A 22 3.59 -5.26 3.05
C GLU A 22 2.67 -4.03 2.99
N TYR A 23 2.89 -3.09 3.90
CA TYR A 23 2.15 -1.84 3.89
C TYR A 23 2.55 -1.08 2.62
N PRO A 24 1.58 -0.66 1.79
CA PRO A 24 1.91 0.04 0.57
C PRO A 24 2.65 1.33 0.88
N ARG A 25 3.72 1.61 0.13
CA ARG A 25 4.41 2.89 0.15
C ARG A 25 3.51 3.93 -0.51
N TYR A 26 3.24 5.04 0.19
CA TYR A 26 2.42 6.11 -0.36
C TYR A 26 3.27 7.18 -1.01
N ILE A 27 2.97 7.50 -2.27
CA ILE A 27 3.63 8.57 -3.03
C ILE A 27 2.60 9.65 -3.39
N ILE A 28 2.96 10.91 -3.17
CA ILE A 28 2.19 12.06 -3.64
C ILE A 28 2.84 12.55 -4.92
N LYS A 29 2.05 12.69 -5.99
CA LYS A 29 2.51 13.19 -7.29
C LYS A 29 1.63 14.33 -7.77
N GLU A 30 2.20 15.13 -8.66
CA GLU A 30 1.45 16.14 -9.41
C GLU A 30 0.62 15.47 -10.51
N GLY A 31 -0.47 16.14 -10.87
CA GLY A 31 -1.43 15.69 -11.86
C GLY A 31 -2.52 14.78 -11.29
N ARG A 32 -3.47 14.50 -12.17
CA ARG A 32 -4.64 13.69 -11.86
C ARG A 32 -4.27 12.25 -11.51
N CYS A 33 -5.17 11.66 -10.75
CA CYS A 33 -5.22 10.26 -10.40
C CYS A 33 -5.50 9.43 -11.66
N GLY A 34 -4.63 8.46 -11.90
CA GLY A 34 -4.77 7.54 -13.01
C GLY A 34 -3.87 6.35 -12.79
N LYS A 35 -4.36 5.15 -13.13
CA LYS A 35 -3.64 3.89 -12.91
C LYS A 35 -2.24 3.95 -13.51
N ASP A 36 -2.13 4.21 -14.81
CA ASP A 36 -0.83 4.28 -15.51
C ASP A 36 0.11 5.33 -14.89
N SER A 37 -0.46 6.42 -14.38
CA SER A 37 0.30 7.48 -13.72
C SER A 37 0.85 7.03 -12.36
N CYS A 38 0.07 6.26 -11.59
CA CYS A 38 0.53 5.63 -10.36
C CYS A 38 1.53 4.51 -10.63
N VAL A 39 1.31 3.67 -11.65
CA VAL A 39 2.27 2.63 -12.08
C VAL A 39 3.62 3.28 -12.41
N SER A 40 3.62 4.35 -13.20
CA SER A 40 4.85 5.07 -13.54
C SER A 40 5.52 5.73 -12.33
N ALA A 41 4.75 6.30 -11.41
CA ALA A 41 5.28 6.94 -10.20
C ALA A 41 5.82 5.92 -9.18
N CYS A 42 5.25 4.73 -9.15
CA CYS A 42 5.67 3.59 -8.35
C CYS A 42 6.74 2.73 -9.05
N GLY A 43 7.48 3.28 -10.02
CA GLY A 43 8.61 2.58 -10.65
C GLY A 43 8.24 1.41 -11.56
N GLY A 44 7.01 1.35 -12.07
CA GLY A 44 6.51 0.26 -12.91
C GLY A 44 5.65 -0.76 -12.16
N ASP A 45 5.29 -0.50 -10.91
CA ASP A 45 4.40 -1.35 -10.14
C ASP A 45 2.99 -1.42 -10.75
N LEU A 46 2.64 -2.57 -11.33
CA LEU A 46 1.35 -2.81 -11.97
C LEU A 46 0.18 -2.90 -10.97
N GLU A 47 0.48 -3.17 -9.71
CA GLU A 47 -0.47 -3.18 -8.60
C GLU A 47 -0.66 -1.79 -7.99
N ALA A 48 0.14 -0.80 -8.41
CA ALA A 48 0.01 0.57 -7.96
C ALA A 48 -1.42 1.07 -8.15
N ASN A 49 -2.00 1.58 -7.06
CA ASN A 49 -3.37 2.03 -7.06
C ASN A 49 -3.46 3.50 -6.66
N CYS A 50 -4.42 4.20 -7.24
CA CYS A 50 -4.70 5.56 -6.82
C CYS A 50 -5.70 5.54 -5.67
N LEU A 51 -5.36 6.25 -4.60
CA LEU A 51 -6.19 6.33 -3.39
C LEU A 51 -7.00 7.62 -3.33
N ASP A 52 -6.41 8.72 -3.76
CA ASP A 52 -7.03 10.03 -3.62
C ASP A 52 -6.52 11.02 -4.67
N GLU A 53 -7.36 12.00 -4.97
CA GLU A 53 -7.04 13.16 -5.81
C GLU A 53 -7.57 14.43 -5.14
N TRP A 54 -6.75 15.46 -5.06
CA TRP A 54 -7.20 16.77 -4.64
C TRP A 54 -6.70 17.86 -5.57
N SER A 55 -7.59 18.81 -5.85
CA SER A 55 -7.22 20.07 -6.49
C SER A 55 -6.78 21.07 -5.43
N TYR A 56 -5.69 21.79 -5.67
CA TYR A 56 -5.31 22.92 -4.82
C TYR A 56 -5.48 24.28 -5.52
N TRP A 57 -5.58 24.29 -6.86
CA TRP A 57 -5.96 25.44 -7.70
C TRP A 57 -6.79 24.95 -8.90
N ILE A 58 -7.46 25.86 -9.65
CA ILE A 58 -8.41 25.56 -10.74
C ILE A 58 -7.87 24.53 -11.76
N PHE A 59 -6.56 24.53 -12.02
CA PHE A 59 -5.92 23.64 -13.00
C PHE A 59 -4.86 22.71 -12.38
N TRP A 60 -4.68 22.73 -11.06
CA TRP A 60 -3.60 22.00 -10.40
C TRP A 60 -4.16 20.91 -9.50
N TYR A 61 -3.76 19.68 -9.82
CA TYR A 61 -4.20 18.46 -9.16
C TYR A 61 -3.01 17.77 -8.56
N LYS A 62 -3.19 17.21 -7.37
CA LYS A 62 -2.29 16.23 -6.77
C LYS A 62 -3.03 14.93 -6.59
N SER A 63 -2.31 13.84 -6.70
CA SER A 63 -2.83 12.51 -6.45
C SER A 63 -1.94 11.73 -5.50
N LYS A 64 -2.58 10.87 -4.71
CA LYS A 64 -1.92 9.93 -3.82
C LYS A 64 -2.02 8.52 -4.39
N CYS A 65 -0.87 7.90 -4.60
CA CYS A 65 -0.75 6.53 -5.06
C CYS A 65 -0.27 5.63 -3.91
N ALA A 66 -0.78 4.41 -3.87
CA ALA A 66 -0.27 3.29 -3.08
C ALA A 66 0.58 2.40 -3.99
N CYS A 67 1.85 2.24 -3.66
CA CYS A 67 2.79 1.33 -4.31
C CYS A 67 2.95 0.11 -3.42
N PHE A 68 2.83 -1.07 -3.99
CA PHE A 68 2.94 -2.36 -3.32
C PHE A 68 4.29 -3.04 -3.56
N ILE A 69 5.05 -2.58 -4.56
CA ILE A 69 6.45 -3.00 -4.74
C ILE A 69 7.37 -2.20 -3.78
N PRO A 70 8.32 -2.87 -3.09
CA PRO A 70 9.27 -2.25 -2.15
C PRO A 70 10.28 -1.29 -2.80
#